data_AF-A0A315R2I2-F1
#
_entry.id   AF-A0A315R2I2-F1
#
_cell.length_a   1.000
_cell.length_b   1.000
_cell.length_c   1.000
_cell.angle_alpha   90.00
_cell.angle_beta   90.00
_cell.angle_gamma   90.00
#
_symmetry.space_group_name_H-M   'P 1'
#
loop_
_entity.id
_entity.type
_entity.pdbx_description
1 polymer ?
#
loop_
_entity_poly.entity_id
_entity_poly.type
_entity_poly.pdbx_seq_one_letter_code
_entity_poly.pdbx_strand_id
1 'polypeptide(L)'
;MSDKKYTEEELYQLLFEKAEAIEKVPGVREINSDPRLPNYEVFKECFGNFRKSYKLKELVQEFSLLNKMNGCYCLDCTKNPEKCKLSPLTCKSKYTEEELKPYFELFDTIVF
;
A
#
# COMPACT_ATOMS: atom_id res chain seq x y z
N MET A 1 23.29 16.78 20.48
CA MET A 1 21.98 16.71 19.81
C MET A 1 22.05 15.53 18.86
N SER A 2 21.07 14.63 18.89
CA SER A 2 21.09 13.41 18.07
C SER A 2 20.99 13.79 16.59
N ASP A 3 21.99 13.45 15.79
CA ASP A 3 21.95 13.55 14.32
C ASP A 3 20.84 12.63 13.79
N LYS A 4 19.60 13.13 13.72
CA LYS A 4 18.52 12.42 13.07
C LYS A 4 18.79 12.42 11.58
N LYS A 5 19.18 11.24 11.07
CA LYS A 5 19.49 10.99 9.66
C LYS A 5 18.30 11.24 8.71
N TYR A 6 17.08 11.28 9.24
CA TYR A 6 15.86 11.49 8.46
C TYR A 6 14.92 12.49 9.15
N THR A 7 14.26 13.32 8.35
CA THR A 7 13.11 14.11 8.80
C THR A 7 11.83 13.27 8.79
N GLU A 8 10.78 13.79 9.42
CA GLU A 8 9.46 13.15 9.43
C GLU A 8 8.88 13.07 8.01
N GLU A 9 9.02 14.13 7.23
CA GLU A 9 8.53 14.25 5.86
C GLU A 9 9.26 13.28 4.94
N GLU A 10 10.58 13.13 5.08
CA GLU A 10 11.36 12.14 4.34
C GLU A 10 10.90 10.71 4.63
N LEU A 11 10.68 10.38 5.91
CA LEU A 11 10.16 9.07 6.28
C LEU A 11 8.73 8.86 5.77
N TYR A 12 7.89 9.89 5.78
CA TYR A 12 6.54 9.80 5.23
C TYR A 12 6.61 9.49 3.72
N GLN A 13 7.41 10.25 2.98
CA GLN A 13 7.55 10.12 1.54
C GLN A 13 8.09 8.73 1.15
N LEU A 14 9.14 8.26 1.83
CA LEU A 14 9.68 6.91 1.61
C LEU A 14 8.64 5.81 1.89
N LEU A 15 7.81 5.99 2.93
CA LEU A 15 6.76 5.04 3.26
C LEU A 15 5.63 5.07 2.22
N PHE A 16 5.26 6.26 1.73
CA PHE A 16 4.24 6.46 0.71
C PHE A 16 4.64 5.82 -0.62
N GLU A 17 5.84 6.12 -1.13
CA GLU A 17 6.38 5.52 -2.36
C GLU A 17 6.41 3.99 -2.27
N LYS A 18 6.79 3.46 -1.10
CA LYS A 18 6.75 2.01 -0.88
C LYS A 18 5.33 1.48 -0.94
N ALA A 19 4.37 2.18 -0.32
CA ALA A 19 2.97 1.80 -0.28
C ALA A 19 2.33 1.80 -1.68
N GLU A 20 2.65 2.79 -2.52
CA GLU A 20 2.25 2.83 -3.93
C GLU A 20 2.80 1.64 -4.69
N ALA A 21 4.10 1.36 -4.56
CA ALA A 21 4.77 0.29 -5.29
C ALA A 21 4.20 -1.11 -4.98
N ILE A 22 3.62 -1.31 -3.80
CA ILE A 22 3.02 -2.59 -3.37
C ILE A 22 1.50 -2.55 -3.25
N GLU A 23 0.89 -1.39 -3.46
CA GLU A 23 -0.54 -1.08 -3.35
C GLU A 23 -1.19 -1.52 -2.02
N LYS A 24 -0.45 -1.37 -0.92
CA LYS A 24 -0.91 -1.66 0.45
C LYS A 24 -0.04 -0.94 1.48
N VAL A 25 -0.54 -0.81 2.70
CA VAL A 25 0.25 -0.29 3.83
C VAL A 25 1.46 -1.21 4.07
N PRO A 26 2.71 -0.70 3.96
CA PRO A 26 3.90 -1.52 4.13
C PRO A 26 4.02 -2.09 5.55
N GLY A 27 4.30 -3.39 5.63
CA GLY A 27 4.60 -4.07 6.89
C GLY A 27 6.10 -4.12 7.18
N VAL A 28 6.44 -4.70 8.33
CA VAL A 28 7.83 -4.88 8.77
C VAL A 28 8.66 -5.64 7.73
N ARG A 29 8.08 -6.66 7.10
CA ARG A 29 8.77 -7.47 6.08
C ARG A 29 9.04 -6.67 4.82
N GLU A 30 8.07 -5.92 4.32
CA GLU A 30 8.20 -5.11 3.12
C GLU A 30 9.19 -3.96 3.31
N ILE A 31 9.22 -3.36 4.50
CA ILE A 31 10.17 -2.29 4.83
C ILE A 31 11.59 -2.84 4.96
N ASN A 32 11.79 -3.86 5.79
CA ASN A 32 13.14 -4.37 6.08
C ASN A 32 13.77 -5.15 4.91
N SER A 33 12.97 -5.61 3.94
CA SER A 33 13.48 -6.26 2.73
C SER A 33 13.86 -5.28 1.62
N ASP A 34 13.50 -3.99 1.75
CA ASP A 34 13.86 -2.98 0.78
C ASP A 34 15.17 -2.28 1.17
N PRO A 35 16.27 -2.47 0.41
CA PRO A 35 17.56 -1.86 0.76
C PRO A 35 17.56 -0.32 0.63
N ARG A 36 16.54 0.28 0.02
CA ARG A 36 16.40 1.74 -0.13
C ARG A 36 15.76 2.41 1.08
N LEU A 37 15.08 1.62 1.92
CA LEU A 37 14.38 2.13 3.11
C LEU A 37 15.25 2.00 4.36
N PRO A 38 15.10 2.90 5.34
CA PRO A 38 15.64 2.66 6.67
C PRO A 38 14.92 1.47 7.34
N ASN A 39 15.49 0.98 8.44
CA ASN A 39 14.88 -0.10 9.20
C ASN A 39 13.49 0.32 9.72
N TYR A 40 12.56 -0.64 9.81
CA TYR A 40 11.23 -0.44 10.38
C TYR A 40 11.23 0.30 11.72
N GLU A 41 12.22 0.05 12.59
CA GLU A 41 12.30 0.72 13.89
C GLU A 41 12.47 2.24 13.75
N VAL A 42 13.14 2.75 12.70
CA VAL A 42 13.26 4.20 12.44
C VAL A 42 11.88 4.81 12.16
N PHE A 43 11.06 4.14 11.36
CA PHE A 43 9.69 4.59 11.10
C PHE A 43 8.81 4.50 12.35
N LYS A 44 8.96 3.44 13.14
CA LYS A 44 8.19 3.23 14.37
C LYS A 44 8.55 4.23 15.46
N GLU A 45 9.80 4.64 15.57
CA GLU A 45 10.21 5.74 16.46
C GLU A 45 9.56 7.07 16.07
N CYS A 46 9.37 7.32 14.76
CA CYS A 46 8.76 8.55 14.25
C CYS A 46 7.22 8.54 14.33
N PHE A 47 6.60 7.45 13.89
CA PHE A 47 5.16 7.35 13.65
C PHE A 47 4.41 6.44 14.63
N GLY A 48 5.12 5.62 15.40
CA GLY A 48 4.53 4.61 16.27
C GLY A 48 3.86 3.48 15.48
N ASN A 49 2.71 3.02 15.96
CA ASN A 49 1.90 2.04 15.25
C ASN A 49 1.22 2.70 14.06
N PHE A 50 1.55 2.28 12.83
CA PHE A 50 1.06 2.92 11.62
C PHE A 50 -0.46 3.06 11.58
N ARG A 51 -1.19 1.98 11.91
CA ARG A 51 -2.67 1.97 11.86
C ARG A 51 -3.34 2.87 12.90
N LYS A 52 -2.60 3.28 13.94
CA LYS A 52 -3.08 4.18 14.99
C LYS A 52 -2.45 5.58 14.91
N SER A 53 -1.54 5.79 13.95
CA SER A 53 -0.80 7.04 13.82
C SER A 53 -1.67 8.08 13.14
N TYR A 54 -1.84 9.24 13.78
CA TYR A 54 -2.56 10.36 13.16
C TYR A 54 -1.78 10.91 11.96
N LYS A 55 -0.44 10.87 12.01
CA LYS A 55 0.46 11.33 10.94
C LYS A 55 0.35 10.48 9.67
N LEU A 56 0.01 9.21 9.83
CA LEU A 56 -0.13 8.27 8.71
C LEU A 56 -1.61 7.99 8.38
N LYS A 57 -2.55 8.77 8.92
CA LYS A 57 -3.98 8.48 8.78
C LYS A 57 -4.41 8.41 7.32
N GLU A 58 -3.99 9.37 6.50
CA GLU A 58 -4.34 9.43 5.08
C GLU A 58 -3.75 8.25 4.31
N LEU A 59 -2.43 8.04 4.40
CA LEU A 59 -1.73 6.88 3.83
C LEU A 59 -2.40 5.55 4.24
N VAL A 60 -2.69 5.35 5.52
CA VAL A 60 -3.31 4.13 6.01
C VAL A 60 -4.71 3.95 5.43
N GLN A 61 -5.52 5.01 5.37
CA GLN A 61 -6.87 4.94 4.81
C GLN A 61 -6.83 4.56 3.33
N GLU A 62 -6.03 5.29 2.54
CA GLU A 62 -5.88 5.08 1.10
C GLU A 62 -5.41 3.66 0.77
N PHE A 63 -4.27 3.24 1.31
CA PHE A 63 -3.71 1.95 0.94
C PHE A 63 -4.40 0.76 1.61
N SER A 64 -5.18 0.97 2.68
CA SER A 64 -6.05 -0.08 3.21
C SER A 64 -7.27 -0.30 2.30
N LEU A 65 -7.86 0.79 1.79
CA LEU A 65 -8.95 0.71 0.82
C LEU A 65 -8.47 0.08 -0.47
N LEU A 66 -7.36 0.55 -1.04
CA LEU A 66 -6.78 -0.02 -2.26
C LEU A 66 -6.46 -1.51 -2.11
N ASN A 67 -5.86 -1.92 -0.98
CA ASN A 67 -5.59 -3.33 -0.72
C ASN A 67 -6.87 -4.18 -0.60
N LYS A 68 -7.95 -3.61 -0.04
CA LYS A 68 -9.28 -4.27 0.01
C LYS A 68 -9.84 -4.44 -1.40
N MET A 69 -9.81 -3.40 -2.22
CA MET A 69 -10.27 -3.43 -3.61
C MET A 69 -9.46 -4.44 -4.44
N ASN A 70 -8.14 -4.45 -4.27
CA ASN A 70 -7.25 -5.45 -4.87
C ASN A 70 -7.64 -6.88 -4.46
N GLY A 71 -8.07 -7.08 -3.21
CA GLY A 71 -8.61 -8.35 -2.74
C GLY A 71 -9.89 -8.75 -3.49
N CYS A 72 -10.86 -7.85 -3.60
CA CYS A 72 -12.08 -8.06 -4.40
C CYS A 72 -11.75 -8.34 -5.87
N TYR A 73 -10.83 -7.56 -6.45
CA TYR A 73 -10.40 -7.72 -7.83
C TYR A 73 -9.84 -9.11 -8.11
N CYS A 74 -9.08 -9.67 -7.16
CA CYS A 74 -8.60 -11.04 -7.25
C CYS A 74 -9.71 -12.08 -7.05
N LEU A 75 -10.69 -11.83 -6.17
CA LEU A 75 -11.82 -12.73 -5.94
C LEU A 75 -12.74 -12.82 -7.16
N ASP A 76 -12.96 -11.70 -7.85
CA ASP A 76 -13.77 -11.63 -9.08
C ASP A 76 -13.04 -12.21 -10.30
N CYS A 77 -11.77 -12.59 -10.14
CA CYS A 77 -10.99 -13.19 -11.20
C CYS A 77 -11.59 -14.54 -11.62
N THR A 78 -11.79 -14.72 -12.92
CA THR A 78 -12.28 -15.97 -13.51
C THR A 78 -11.29 -17.13 -13.40
N LYS A 79 -10.05 -16.87 -12.96
CA LYS A 79 -9.03 -17.88 -12.67
C LYS A 79 -9.04 -18.23 -11.19
N ASN A 80 -8.77 -19.49 -10.84
CA ASN A 80 -8.73 -19.94 -9.45
C ASN A 80 -7.76 -19.09 -8.60
N PRO A 81 -8.28 -18.23 -7.70
CA PRO A 81 -7.45 -17.28 -6.96
C PRO A 81 -6.55 -17.96 -5.92
N GLU A 82 -6.93 -19.14 -5.40
CA GLU A 82 -6.17 -19.84 -4.35
C GLU A 82 -4.80 -20.33 -4.81
N LYS A 83 -4.63 -20.55 -6.12
CA LYS A 83 -3.36 -20.98 -6.71
C LYS A 83 -2.60 -19.84 -7.40
N CYS A 84 -3.18 -18.65 -7.43
CA CYS A 84 -2.60 -17.49 -8.09
C CYS A 84 -1.48 -16.90 -7.22
N LYS A 85 -0.27 -16.80 -7.78
CA LYS A 85 0.89 -16.17 -7.12
C LYS A 85 1.22 -14.78 -7.71
N LEU A 86 0.36 -14.26 -8.59
CA LEU A 86 0.56 -12.96 -9.21
C LEU A 86 0.10 -11.85 -8.26
N SER A 87 0.80 -10.71 -8.30
CA SER A 87 0.30 -9.51 -7.63
C SER A 87 -0.86 -8.89 -8.42
N PRO A 88 -1.82 -8.22 -7.75
CA PRO A 88 -2.86 -7.44 -8.41
C PRO A 88 -2.29 -6.47 -9.43
N LEU A 89 -1.18 -5.79 -9.10
CA LEU A 89 -0.46 -4.87 -9.97
C LEU A 89 -0.02 -5.51 -11.30
N THR A 90 0.43 -6.77 -11.27
CA THR A 90 0.80 -7.53 -12.49
C THR A 90 -0.40 -7.85 -13.37
N CYS A 91 -1.58 -7.99 -12.78
CA CYS A 91 -2.81 -8.22 -13.53
C CYS A 91 -3.34 -6.91 -14.11
N LYS A 92 -3.32 -5.83 -13.32
CA LYS A 92 -3.76 -4.50 -13.72
C LYS A 92 -2.91 -3.92 -14.85
N SER A 93 -1.61 -4.19 -14.90
CA SER A 93 -0.73 -3.73 -15.98
C SER A 93 -1.10 -4.25 -17.38
N LYS A 94 -2.08 -5.14 -17.50
CA LYS A 94 -2.58 -5.66 -18.79
C LYS A 94 -3.73 -4.82 -19.37
N TYR A 95 -4.26 -3.90 -18.57
CA TYR A 95 -5.40 -3.07 -18.88
C TYR A 95 -4.98 -1.60 -18.85
N THR A 96 -5.68 -0.76 -19.60
CA THR A 96 -5.50 0.68 -19.49
C THR A 96 -6.16 1.22 -18.23
N GLU A 97 -5.84 2.46 -17.88
CA GLU A 97 -6.48 3.13 -16.75
C GLU A 97 -7.99 3.22 -16.97
N GLU A 98 -8.46 3.57 -18.18
CA GLU A 98 -9.87 3.66 -18.53
C GLU A 98 -10.62 2.33 -18.40
N GLU A 99 -9.95 1.21 -18.68
CA GLU A 99 -10.52 -0.13 -18.51
C GLU A 99 -10.64 -0.53 -17.03
N LEU A 100 -9.75 -0.01 -16.17
CA LEU A 100 -9.76 -0.28 -14.73
C LEU A 100 -10.65 0.68 -13.94
N LYS A 101 -10.90 1.90 -14.45
CA LYS A 101 -11.73 2.93 -13.80
C LYS A 101 -13.09 2.41 -13.31
N PRO A 102 -13.88 1.67 -14.10
CA PRO A 102 -15.17 1.17 -13.63
C PRO A 102 -15.07 0.26 -12.41
N TYR A 103 -13.94 -0.42 -12.22
CA TYR A 103 -13.74 -1.30 -11.06
C TYR A 103 -13.27 -0.52 -9.83
N PHE A 104 -12.32 0.39 -10.00
CA PHE A 104 -11.64 1.04 -8.87
C PHE A 104 -12.19 2.43 -8.52
N GLU A 105 -12.65 3.24 -9.48
CA GLU A 105 -13.23 4.56 -9.17
C GLU A 105 -14.70 4.46 -8.75
N LEU A 106 -15.43 3.47 -9.26
CA LEU A 106 -16.84 3.24 -8.92
C LEU A 106 -17.02 2.21 -7.80
N PHE A 107 -15.94 1.74 -7.18
CA PHE A 107 -15.98 0.70 -6.15
C PHE A 107 -16.96 1.05 -5.01
N ASP A 108 -16.89 2.28 -4.50
CA ASP A 108 -17.77 2.76 -3.43
C ASP A 108 -19.18 3.12 -3.91
N THR A 109 -19.43 3.16 -5.22
CA THR A 109 -20.77 3.41 -5.78
C THR A 109 -21.58 2.13 -6.03
N ILE A 110 -20.94 0.96 -5.96
CA ILE A 110 -21.54 -0.35 -6.27
C ILE A 110 -21.64 -1.23 -5.01
N VAL A 111 -20.83 -0.98 -3.98
CA VAL A 111 -20.86 -1.73 -2.72
C VAL A 111 -21.90 -1.13 -1.76
N PHE A 112 -23.10 -1.74 -1.76
CA PHE A 112 -24.22 -1.46 -0.84
C PHE A 112 -23.92 -1.78 0.63
#